data_AF-A0A9E4LWQ2-F1
#
_entry.id   AF-A0A9E4LWQ2-F1
#
_cell.length_a   1.000
_cell.length_b   1.000
_cell.length_c   1.000
_cell.angle_alpha   90.00
_cell.angle_beta   90.00
_cell.angle_gamma   90.00
#
_symmetry.space_group_name_H-M   'P 1'
#
loop_
_entity.id
_entity.type
_entity.pdbx_description
1 polymer ?
#
loop_
_entity_poly.entity_id
_entity_poly.type
_entity_poly.pdbx_seq_one_letter_code
_entity_poly.pdbx_strand_id
1 'polypeptide(L)'
;MPFGIVDFVELLQLGRLPTDLWYGFLNLGYKLLPAAGSDFPYMDLPGVVRSYVRVDGPFSVDAWFDAFRAGHLYVTNGPLLELTAGGRTLGEELHVEPGARVEVVAEAALNPDLDRFDRLELVVHGEVAATARAGGRDRVELRTTLTAERSLWLAVRAFGERQGERNSTVAHSAPIYVIVEGRPFYRDERVPELVALQRARLEELLTETVDPDGDLEPWETRSLLSEMWPAQRRLLEPRIEEADARYRALLEEVGDSRR
;
A
#
# COMPACT_ATOMS: atom_id res chain seq x y z
N MET A 1 5.05 -6.79 9.87
CA MET A 1 4.07 -5.70 10.11
C MET A 1 3.99 -5.27 11.59
N PRO A 2 3.53 -6.09 12.56
CA PRO A 2 3.26 -5.63 13.94
C PRO A 2 4.51 -5.16 14.72
N PHE A 3 5.69 -5.47 14.22
CA PHE A 3 6.98 -5.04 14.78
C PHE A 3 7.51 -3.72 14.21
N GLY A 4 6.86 -3.14 13.20
CA GLY A 4 7.33 -1.92 12.54
C GLY A 4 8.65 -2.09 11.77
N ILE A 5 9.01 -3.33 11.39
CA ILE A 5 10.27 -3.66 10.69
C ILE A 5 10.11 -3.81 9.17
N VAL A 6 8.91 -3.59 8.64
CA VAL A 6 8.62 -3.70 7.20
C VAL A 6 8.21 -2.32 6.72
N ASP A 7 9.01 -1.75 5.83
CA ASP A 7 8.81 -0.37 5.36
C ASP A 7 7.90 -0.29 4.12
N PHE A 8 7.93 -1.29 3.24
CA PHE A 8 7.18 -1.28 1.97
C PHE A 8 6.70 -2.67 1.54
N VAL A 9 5.79 -2.68 0.56
CA VAL A 9 5.29 -3.87 -0.13
C VAL A 9 5.34 -3.63 -1.63
N GLU A 10 5.74 -4.64 -2.40
CA GLU A 10 5.60 -4.60 -3.85
C GLU A 10 4.12 -4.62 -4.22
N LEU A 11 3.62 -3.47 -4.67
CA LEU A 11 2.22 -3.25 -5.01
C LEU A 11 1.98 -3.35 -6.52
N LEU A 12 2.99 -3.03 -7.33
CA LEU A 12 2.86 -2.99 -8.79
C LEU A 12 3.93 -3.83 -9.48
N GLN A 13 3.48 -4.90 -10.13
CA GLN A 13 4.30 -5.80 -10.94
C GLN A 13 3.42 -6.35 -12.08
N LEU A 14 3.98 -6.51 -13.29
CA LEU A 14 3.27 -7.06 -14.46
C LEU A 14 1.95 -6.35 -14.78
N GLY A 15 1.85 -5.03 -14.55
CA GLY A 15 0.61 -4.28 -14.75
C GLY A 15 -0.54 -4.73 -13.84
N ARG A 16 -0.25 -5.39 -12.71
CA ARG A 16 -1.21 -5.74 -11.66
C ARG A 16 -1.05 -4.81 -10.47
N LEU A 17 -2.17 -4.38 -9.91
CA LEU A 17 -2.21 -3.49 -8.75
C LEU A 17 -3.12 -4.08 -7.65
N PRO A 18 -2.75 -5.22 -7.04
CA PRO A 18 -3.55 -5.84 -5.98
C PRO A 18 -3.49 -5.00 -4.70
N THR A 19 -4.58 -4.27 -4.41
CA THR A 19 -4.62 -3.34 -3.28
C THR A 19 -5.15 -3.95 -1.99
N ASP A 20 -5.83 -5.09 -2.04
CA ASP A 20 -6.57 -5.65 -0.88
C ASP A 20 -5.67 -5.90 0.34
N LEU A 21 -4.54 -6.59 0.15
CA LEU A 21 -3.60 -6.88 1.24
C LEU A 21 -3.00 -5.60 1.82
N TRP A 22 -2.57 -4.69 0.94
CA TRP A 22 -1.94 -3.44 1.34
C TRP A 22 -2.91 -2.53 2.08
N TYR A 23 -4.13 -2.34 1.56
CA TYR A 23 -5.19 -1.60 2.24
C TYR A 23 -5.58 -2.26 3.56
N GLY A 24 -5.53 -3.58 3.65
CA GLY A 24 -5.69 -4.30 4.92
C GLY A 24 -4.70 -3.81 5.98
N PHE A 25 -3.41 -3.69 5.64
CA PHE A 25 -2.41 -3.18 6.58
C PHE A 25 -2.58 -1.69 6.89
N LEU A 26 -2.93 -0.85 5.91
CA LEU A 26 -3.26 0.55 6.16
C LEU A 26 -4.46 0.67 7.12
N ASN A 27 -5.50 -0.14 6.92
CA ASN A 27 -6.68 -0.19 7.78
C ASN A 27 -6.41 -0.76 9.18
N LEU A 28 -5.26 -1.40 9.40
CA LEU A 28 -4.76 -1.79 10.74
C LEU A 28 -3.87 -0.72 11.37
N GLY A 29 -3.65 0.43 10.70
CA GLY A 29 -2.83 1.54 11.21
C GLY A 29 -1.35 1.45 10.86
N TYR A 30 -0.95 0.51 9.99
CA TYR A 30 0.44 0.41 9.55
C TYR A 30 0.70 1.29 8.33
N LYS A 31 1.69 2.19 8.41
CA LYS A 31 2.14 3.04 7.30
C LYS A 31 3.03 2.27 6.31
N LEU A 32 2.45 1.28 5.63
CA LEU A 32 3.17 0.47 4.66
C LEU A 32 3.25 1.22 3.31
N LEU A 33 4.45 1.37 2.76
CA LEU A 33 4.66 2.11 1.52
C LEU A 33 4.49 1.23 0.27
N PRO A 34 3.96 1.77 -0.84
CA PRO A 34 3.87 1.02 -2.10
C PRO A 34 5.19 1.09 -2.86
N ALA A 35 5.68 -0.06 -3.34
CA ALA A 35 6.81 -0.16 -4.25
C ALA A 35 6.42 -0.87 -5.55
N ALA A 36 7.20 -0.65 -6.60
CA ALA A 36 7.04 -1.32 -7.88
C ALA A 36 8.33 -2.05 -8.26
N GLY A 37 8.21 -3.29 -8.76
CA GLY A 37 9.33 -4.11 -9.19
C GLY A 37 8.98 -4.91 -10.44
N SER A 38 9.87 -4.88 -11.42
CA SER A 38 9.73 -5.67 -12.66
C SER A 38 10.25 -7.10 -12.52
N ASP A 39 10.99 -7.37 -11.44
CA ASP A 39 11.64 -8.66 -11.17
C ASP A 39 12.44 -9.17 -12.38
N PHE A 40 13.24 -8.27 -12.95
CA PHE A 40 14.14 -8.57 -14.06
C PHE A 40 15.36 -9.36 -13.55
N PRO A 41 15.83 -10.41 -14.27
CA PRO A 41 15.44 -10.80 -15.62
C PRO A 41 14.32 -11.84 -15.73
N TYR A 42 13.73 -12.28 -14.62
CA TYR A 42 12.87 -13.46 -14.59
C TYR A 42 11.43 -13.20 -15.03
N MET A 43 10.88 -12.02 -14.75
CA MET A 43 9.44 -11.75 -14.95
C MET A 43 9.15 -10.72 -16.05
N ASP A 44 9.76 -9.53 -16.00
CA ASP A 44 9.46 -8.43 -16.92
C ASP A 44 10.70 -7.58 -17.24
N LEU A 45 10.59 -6.67 -18.21
CA LEU A 45 11.69 -5.79 -18.63
C LEU A 45 11.98 -4.69 -17.60
N PRO A 46 13.25 -4.23 -17.49
CA PRO A 46 13.59 -3.16 -16.58
C PRO A 46 12.80 -1.88 -16.88
N GLY A 47 12.20 -1.32 -15.84
CA GLY A 47 11.49 -0.04 -15.92
C GLY A 47 10.09 -0.12 -16.51
N VAL A 48 9.50 -1.30 -16.75
CA VAL A 48 8.08 -1.39 -17.15
C VAL A 48 7.17 -0.84 -16.05
N VAL A 49 7.47 -1.16 -14.80
CA VAL A 49 6.88 -0.57 -13.60
C VAL A 49 7.93 0.28 -12.86
N ARG A 50 7.50 1.35 -12.19
CA ARG A 50 8.39 2.36 -11.59
C ARG A 50 7.83 2.85 -10.26
N SER A 51 8.73 3.21 -9.35
CA SER A 51 8.43 4.02 -8.17
C SER A 51 8.98 5.42 -8.42
N TYR A 52 8.11 6.42 -8.57
CA TYR A 52 8.52 7.81 -8.62
C TYR A 52 8.56 8.36 -7.20
N VAL A 53 9.70 8.92 -6.81
CA VAL A 53 9.93 9.50 -5.49
C VAL A 53 10.29 10.98 -5.68
N ARG A 54 9.59 11.86 -4.99
CA ARG A 54 9.86 13.30 -5.04
C ARG A 54 10.96 13.64 -4.04
N VAL A 55 12.13 14.00 -4.58
CA VAL A 55 13.26 14.53 -3.81
C VAL A 55 13.21 16.05 -3.86
N ASP A 56 13.18 16.69 -2.70
CA ASP A 56 13.29 18.14 -2.60
C ASP A 56 14.77 18.55 -2.61
N GLY A 57 15.16 19.39 -3.58
CA GLY A 57 16.54 19.82 -3.75
C GLY A 57 17.38 18.92 -4.67
N PRO A 58 18.73 18.96 -4.56
CA PRO A 58 19.61 18.17 -5.42
C PRO A 58 19.44 16.67 -5.22
N PHE A 59 19.48 15.91 -6.32
CA PHE A 59 19.45 14.46 -6.25
C PHE A 59 20.69 13.88 -5.56
N SER A 60 20.45 12.95 -4.64
CA SER A 60 21.43 11.98 -4.14
C SER A 60 20.71 10.67 -3.82
N VAL A 61 21.46 9.56 -3.73
CA VAL A 61 20.89 8.25 -3.36
C VAL A 61 20.26 8.31 -1.96
N ASP A 62 20.95 8.93 -1.00
CA ASP A 62 20.45 9.07 0.37
C ASP A 62 19.17 9.92 0.41
N ALA A 63 19.14 11.05 -0.29
CA ALA A 63 17.94 11.89 -0.37
C ALA A 63 16.76 11.18 -1.03
N TRP A 64 17.02 10.26 -1.98
CA TRP A 64 15.98 9.41 -2.56
C TRP A 64 15.42 8.43 -1.53
N PHE A 65 16.26 7.74 -0.76
CA PHE A 65 15.80 6.81 0.29
C PHE A 65 15.10 7.53 1.44
N ASP A 66 15.55 8.72 1.81
CA ASP A 66 14.89 9.55 2.83
C ASP A 66 13.49 9.95 2.37
N ALA A 67 13.34 10.43 1.12
CA ALA A 67 12.05 10.77 0.55
C ALA A 67 11.15 9.54 0.35
N PHE A 68 11.72 8.39 -0.03
CA PHE A 68 11.01 7.12 -0.09
C PHE A 68 10.45 6.77 1.28
N ARG A 69 11.30 6.78 2.32
CA ARG A 69 10.92 6.47 3.72
C ARG A 69 9.88 7.46 4.26
N ALA A 70 9.92 8.71 3.83
CA ALA A 70 8.92 9.73 4.15
C ALA A 70 7.57 9.52 3.42
N GLY A 71 7.51 8.60 2.45
CA GLY A 71 6.28 8.31 1.71
C GLY A 71 6.00 9.28 0.55
N HIS A 72 7.00 10.05 0.10
CA HIS A 72 6.85 11.01 -1.00
C HIS A 72 6.88 10.32 -2.37
N LEU A 73 6.06 9.28 -2.56
CA LEU A 73 6.13 8.41 -3.73
C LEU A 73 4.79 7.93 -4.27
N TYR A 74 4.82 7.49 -5.53
CA TYR A 74 3.77 6.71 -6.15
C TYR A 74 4.35 5.63 -7.08
N VAL A 75 3.58 4.58 -7.31
CA VAL A 75 3.93 3.50 -8.25
C VAL A 75 3.16 3.65 -9.56
N THR A 76 3.79 3.34 -10.69
CA THR A 76 3.17 3.49 -12.01
C THR A 76 3.83 2.64 -13.09
N ASN A 77 3.08 2.31 -14.14
CA ASN A 77 3.62 1.87 -15.43
C ASN A 77 3.24 2.82 -16.60
N GLY A 78 2.68 3.98 -16.30
CA GLY A 78 2.28 4.97 -17.31
C GLY A 78 1.77 6.27 -16.68
N PRO A 79 0.65 6.25 -15.93
CA PRO A 79 0.06 7.48 -15.39
C PRO A 79 0.99 8.20 -14.40
N LEU A 80 1.10 9.51 -14.51
CA LEU A 80 1.77 10.38 -13.55
C LEU A 80 0.73 10.93 -12.58
N LEU A 81 1.07 11.02 -11.29
CA LEU A 81 0.13 11.37 -10.22
C LEU A 81 0.63 12.56 -9.42
N GLU A 82 -0.30 13.44 -9.06
CA GLU A 82 -0.16 14.43 -8.01
C GLU A 82 -1.37 14.37 -7.08
N LEU A 83 -1.14 14.58 -5.79
CA LEU A 83 -2.19 14.60 -4.77
C LEU A 83 -1.80 15.55 -3.66
N THR A 84 -2.77 16.38 -3.28
CA THR A 84 -2.72 17.19 -2.06
C THR A 84 -4.01 17.07 -1.28
N ALA A 85 -3.91 17.13 0.04
CA ALA A 85 -5.04 17.19 0.96
C ALA A 85 -4.76 18.19 2.08
N GLY A 86 -5.54 19.26 2.19
CA GLY A 86 -5.32 20.32 3.18
C GLY A 86 -3.92 20.92 3.14
N GLY A 87 -3.33 21.06 1.94
CA GLY A 87 -1.96 21.55 1.74
C GLY A 87 -0.85 20.53 2.03
N ARG A 88 -1.20 19.31 2.46
CA ARG A 88 -0.26 18.19 2.62
C ARG A 88 -0.17 17.35 1.37
N THR A 89 0.93 16.63 1.24
CA THR A 89 1.23 15.76 0.09
C THR A 89 1.47 14.31 0.51
N LEU A 90 1.80 13.45 -0.45
CA LEU A 90 2.01 12.01 -0.25
C LEU A 90 2.95 11.74 0.93
N GLY A 91 2.58 10.80 1.80
CA GLY A 91 3.34 10.41 2.97
C GLY A 91 3.16 11.29 4.21
N GLU A 92 2.66 12.52 4.05
CA GLU A 92 2.51 13.47 5.15
C GLU A 92 1.24 13.24 5.99
N GLU A 93 1.25 13.81 7.19
CA GLU A 93 0.10 13.87 8.08
C GLU A 93 -0.53 15.27 8.13
N LEU A 94 -1.85 15.32 8.07
CA LEU A 94 -2.67 16.49 8.29
C LEU A 94 -3.41 16.34 9.63
N HIS A 95 -3.02 17.11 10.64
CA HIS A 95 -3.69 17.10 11.95
C HIS A 95 -4.84 18.10 11.96
N VAL A 96 -6.03 17.67 12.39
CA VAL A 96 -7.25 18.48 12.40
C VAL A 96 -8.16 18.16 13.59
N GLU A 97 -9.11 19.06 13.84
CA GLU A 97 -10.23 18.83 14.75
C GLU A 97 -11.35 18.03 14.06
N PRO A 98 -12.22 17.36 14.83
CA PRO A 98 -13.38 16.65 14.28
C PRO A 98 -14.28 17.59 13.46
N GLY A 99 -14.77 17.09 12.32
CA GLY A 99 -15.64 17.85 11.42
C GLY A 99 -14.89 18.85 10.51
N ALA A 100 -13.55 18.89 10.56
CA ALA A 100 -12.76 19.73 9.67
C ALA A 100 -13.02 19.38 8.20
N ARG A 101 -13.13 20.43 7.36
CA ARG A 101 -13.26 20.29 5.91
C ARG A 101 -11.89 20.27 5.27
N VAL A 102 -11.51 19.14 4.70
CA VAL A 102 -10.23 18.92 4.02
C VAL A 102 -10.45 19.01 2.51
N GLU A 103 -9.90 20.05 1.88
CA GLU A 103 -9.84 20.12 0.42
C GLU A 103 -8.86 19.08 -0.11
N VAL A 104 -9.29 18.29 -1.09
CA VAL A 104 -8.48 17.29 -1.77
C VAL A 104 -8.41 17.64 -3.25
N VAL A 105 -7.20 17.77 -3.76
CA VAL A 105 -6.91 18.02 -5.19
C VAL A 105 -6.00 16.92 -5.68
N ALA A 106 -6.47 16.18 -6.67
CA ALA A 106 -5.74 15.13 -7.32
C ALA A 106 -5.63 15.41 -8.81
N GLU A 107 -4.46 15.16 -9.37
CA GLU A 107 -4.23 15.26 -10.80
C GLU A 107 -3.55 14.01 -11.31
N ALA A 108 -3.89 13.65 -12.54
CA ALA A 108 -3.23 12.58 -13.25
C ALA A 108 -3.09 12.91 -14.73
N ALA A 109 -2.00 12.44 -15.32
CA ALA A 109 -1.76 12.53 -16.75
C ALA A 109 -1.25 11.20 -17.29
N LEU A 110 -1.65 10.84 -18.51
CA LEU A 110 -1.20 9.63 -19.19
C LEU A 110 -0.81 9.98 -20.63
N ASN A 111 0.37 9.54 -21.06
CA ASN A 111 0.80 9.74 -22.44
C ASN A 111 -0.09 8.91 -23.40
N PRO A 112 -0.81 9.54 -24.35
CA PRO A 112 -1.72 8.84 -25.27
C PRO A 112 -1.03 7.84 -26.20
N ASP A 113 0.29 7.96 -26.40
CA ASP A 113 1.08 6.98 -27.17
C ASP A 113 1.26 5.65 -26.42
N LEU A 114 1.15 5.66 -25.08
CA LEU A 114 1.22 4.46 -24.26
C LEU A 114 -0.15 3.79 -24.17
N ASP A 115 -1.16 4.57 -23.78
CA ASP A 115 -2.55 4.15 -23.61
C ASP A 115 -3.46 5.37 -23.47
N ARG A 116 -4.77 5.17 -23.68
CA ARG A 116 -5.77 6.23 -23.45
C ARG A 116 -6.11 6.33 -21.99
N PHE A 117 -6.28 7.55 -21.49
CA PHE A 117 -6.65 7.73 -20.08
C PHE A 117 -8.14 7.40 -19.88
N ASP A 118 -8.48 6.55 -18.89
CA ASP A 118 -9.87 6.24 -18.53
C ASP A 118 -10.33 7.08 -17.31
N ARG A 119 -9.67 6.91 -16.16
CA ARG A 119 -10.17 7.51 -14.91
C ARG A 119 -9.12 7.71 -13.82
N LEU A 120 -9.39 8.71 -12.99
CA LEU A 120 -8.73 9.00 -11.72
C LEU A 120 -9.71 8.75 -10.58
N GLU A 121 -9.30 8.00 -9.57
CA GLU A 121 -10.10 7.67 -8.39
C GLU A 121 -9.42 8.15 -7.11
N LEU A 122 -10.18 8.81 -6.24
CA LEU A 122 -9.82 9.07 -4.86
C LEU A 122 -10.29 7.89 -4.00
N VAL A 123 -9.37 7.31 -3.24
CA VAL A 123 -9.62 6.22 -2.30
C VAL A 123 -9.49 6.74 -0.88
N VAL A 124 -10.47 6.41 -0.04
CA VAL A 124 -10.44 6.68 1.41
C VAL A 124 -10.74 5.37 2.11
N HIS A 125 -9.85 4.90 2.98
CA HIS A 125 -10.10 3.69 3.78
C HIS A 125 -10.41 2.42 2.95
N GLY A 126 -9.84 2.37 1.76
CA GLY A 126 -9.97 1.28 0.79
C GLY A 126 -11.17 1.40 -0.16
N GLU A 127 -12.04 2.39 0.06
CA GLU A 127 -13.24 2.60 -0.76
C GLU A 127 -13.04 3.78 -1.71
N VAL A 128 -13.65 3.72 -2.90
CA VAL A 128 -13.63 4.84 -3.85
C VAL A 128 -14.59 5.94 -3.36
N ALA A 129 -14.03 7.07 -2.93
CA ALA A 129 -14.78 8.23 -2.45
C ALA A 129 -15.20 9.18 -3.58
N ALA A 130 -14.42 9.26 -4.66
CA ALA A 130 -14.74 10.05 -5.84
C ALA A 130 -14.04 9.49 -7.10
N THR A 131 -14.63 9.77 -8.27
CA THR A 131 -14.08 9.39 -9.57
C THR A 131 -14.19 10.54 -10.55
N ALA A 132 -13.12 10.80 -11.28
CA ALA A 132 -13.09 11.69 -12.43
C ALA A 132 -12.77 10.89 -13.70
N ARG A 133 -13.66 10.93 -14.69
CA ARG A 133 -13.45 10.28 -15.99
C ARG A 133 -12.70 11.21 -16.93
N ALA A 134 -11.81 10.64 -17.72
CA ALA A 134 -10.98 11.38 -18.66
C ALA A 134 -11.77 11.96 -19.83
N GLY A 135 -12.74 11.21 -20.36
CA GLY A 135 -13.61 11.67 -21.44
C GLY A 135 -12.83 12.11 -22.69
N GLY A 136 -11.76 11.39 -23.02
CA GLY A 136 -10.89 11.68 -24.17
C GLY A 136 -9.77 12.70 -23.91
N ARG A 137 -9.58 13.15 -22.66
CA ARG A 137 -8.43 13.98 -22.26
C ARG A 137 -7.28 13.11 -21.75
N ASP A 138 -6.06 13.58 -21.94
CA ASP A 138 -4.86 12.90 -21.45
C ASP A 138 -4.43 13.38 -20.05
N ARG A 139 -5.09 14.43 -19.53
CA ARG A 139 -4.95 14.95 -18.15
C ARG A 139 -6.33 15.13 -17.50
N VAL A 140 -6.42 14.74 -16.24
CA VAL A 140 -7.64 14.81 -15.43
C VAL A 140 -7.30 15.41 -14.08
N GLU A 141 -8.17 16.30 -13.62
CA GLU A 141 -8.16 16.83 -12.28
C GLU A 141 -9.43 16.38 -11.55
N LEU A 142 -9.30 16.02 -10.28
CA LEU A 142 -10.38 15.73 -9.34
C LEU A 142 -10.22 16.66 -8.14
N ARG A 143 -11.21 17.52 -7.91
CA ARG A 143 -11.32 18.37 -6.72
C ARG A 143 -12.53 17.97 -5.90
N THR A 144 -12.34 17.76 -4.61
CA THR A 144 -13.43 17.46 -3.68
C THR A 144 -13.11 17.97 -2.28
N THR A 145 -14.08 17.90 -1.37
CA THR A 145 -13.90 18.21 0.04
C THR A 145 -14.38 17.02 0.87
N LEU A 146 -13.53 16.54 1.78
CA LEU A 146 -13.87 15.52 2.76
C LEU A 146 -14.13 16.18 4.11
N THR A 147 -15.09 15.65 4.88
CA THR A 147 -15.26 16.01 6.28
C THR A 147 -14.56 14.97 7.15
N ALA A 148 -13.56 15.39 7.92
CA ALA A 148 -12.77 14.51 8.77
C ALA A 148 -13.43 14.35 10.15
N GLU A 149 -14.37 13.41 10.26
CA GLU A 149 -15.01 13.05 11.55
C GLU A 149 -14.11 12.14 12.41
N ARG A 150 -13.21 11.40 11.76
CA ARG A 150 -12.25 10.49 12.38
C ARG A 150 -10.97 10.47 11.56
N SER A 151 -9.89 10.02 12.18
CA SER A 151 -8.63 9.83 11.48
C SER A 151 -8.80 8.87 10.31
N LEU A 152 -8.12 9.16 9.21
CA LEU A 152 -8.19 8.36 8.01
C LEU A 152 -6.92 8.41 7.18
N TRP A 153 -6.78 7.47 6.27
CA TRP A 153 -5.85 7.57 5.15
C TRP A 153 -6.61 7.76 3.84
N LEU A 154 -6.02 8.53 2.93
CA LEU A 154 -6.51 8.72 1.56
C LEU A 154 -5.38 8.58 0.56
N ALA A 155 -5.69 8.12 -0.64
CA ALA A 155 -4.74 7.95 -1.74
C ALA A 155 -5.46 8.09 -3.08
N VAL A 156 -4.72 8.16 -4.18
CA VAL A 156 -5.30 8.16 -5.52
C VAL A 156 -4.74 7.06 -6.38
N ARG A 157 -5.58 6.57 -7.30
CA ARG A 157 -5.19 5.62 -8.32
C ARG A 157 -5.74 6.04 -9.67
N ALA A 158 -4.95 5.81 -10.72
CA ALA A 158 -5.31 6.16 -12.09
C ALA A 158 -5.23 4.93 -12.98
N PHE A 159 -6.10 4.90 -14.00
CA PHE A 159 -6.24 3.79 -14.92
C PHE A 159 -6.27 4.30 -16.36
N GLY A 160 -5.51 3.67 -17.25
CA GLY A 160 -5.73 3.73 -18.69
C GLY A 160 -6.85 2.80 -19.14
N GLU A 161 -7.25 2.88 -20.40
CA GLU A 161 -8.29 2.01 -20.99
C GLU A 161 -7.85 0.54 -21.06
N ARG A 162 -6.55 0.27 -21.13
CA ARG A 162 -6.02 -1.09 -21.12
C ARG A 162 -6.12 -1.69 -19.72
N GLN A 163 -6.97 -2.69 -19.54
CA GLN A 163 -7.25 -3.36 -18.26
C GLN A 163 -7.24 -4.89 -18.43
N GLY A 164 -6.05 -5.46 -18.61
CA GLY A 164 -5.85 -6.92 -18.72
C GLY A 164 -5.08 -7.50 -17.52
N GLU A 165 -5.23 -8.80 -17.27
CA GLU A 165 -4.69 -9.52 -16.10
C GLU A 165 -3.18 -9.32 -15.87
N ARG A 166 -2.40 -9.03 -16.91
CA ARG A 166 -0.98 -8.66 -16.83
C ARG A 166 -0.58 -7.53 -17.78
N ASN A 167 -1.54 -6.67 -18.11
CA ASN A 167 -1.36 -5.65 -19.14
C ASN A 167 -2.25 -4.44 -18.84
N SER A 168 -2.46 -4.11 -17.56
CA SER A 168 -3.21 -2.91 -17.20
C SER A 168 -2.29 -1.70 -17.14
N THR A 169 -2.77 -0.55 -17.60
CA THR A 169 -2.09 0.74 -17.41
C THR A 169 -2.60 1.37 -16.12
N VAL A 170 -1.76 1.45 -15.10
CA VAL A 170 -2.19 1.78 -13.73
C VAL A 170 -1.13 2.57 -12.96
N ALA A 171 -1.60 3.36 -12.00
CA ALA A 171 -0.77 4.00 -11.00
C ALA A 171 -1.49 4.06 -9.65
N HIS A 172 -0.72 4.12 -8.56
CA HIS A 172 -1.25 4.32 -7.21
C HIS A 172 -0.29 5.16 -6.37
N SER A 173 -0.82 6.19 -5.68
CA SER A 173 -0.03 7.02 -4.77
C SER A 173 0.22 6.34 -3.43
N ALA A 174 1.30 6.70 -2.73
CA ALA A 174 1.33 6.51 -1.30
C ALA A 174 0.19 7.29 -0.61
N PRO A 175 -0.21 6.91 0.62
CA PRO A 175 -1.30 7.60 1.30
C PRO A 175 -0.90 8.96 1.85
N ILE A 176 -1.86 9.85 1.99
CA ILE A 176 -1.85 10.98 2.93
C ILE A 176 -2.67 10.56 4.15
N TYR A 177 -2.22 10.91 5.35
CA TYR A 177 -2.93 10.60 6.59
C TYR A 177 -3.58 11.86 7.15
N VAL A 178 -4.87 11.79 7.48
CA VAL A 178 -5.59 12.85 8.20
C VAL A 178 -5.79 12.35 9.62
N ILE A 179 -5.24 13.07 10.60
CA ILE A 179 -5.20 12.67 12.00
C ILE A 179 -6.13 13.59 12.80
N VAL A 180 -7.23 13.04 13.30
CA VAL A 180 -8.25 13.74 14.09
C VAL A 180 -7.96 13.54 15.57
N GLU A 181 -7.75 14.63 16.32
CA GLU A 181 -7.44 14.61 17.76
C GLU A 181 -6.26 13.69 18.16
N GLY A 182 -5.29 13.48 17.26
CA GLY A 182 -4.18 12.56 17.52
C GLY A 182 -4.57 11.08 17.56
N ARG A 183 -5.81 10.71 17.22
CA ARG A 183 -6.26 9.32 17.21
C ARG A 183 -5.65 8.54 16.04
N PRO A 184 -5.42 7.22 16.17
CA PRO A 184 -4.92 6.39 15.07
C PRO A 184 -5.83 6.40 13.85
N PHE A 185 -5.26 6.21 12.65
CA PHE A 185 -6.00 6.20 11.37
C PHE A 185 -6.51 4.82 10.96
N TYR A 186 -6.43 3.80 11.82
CA TYR A 186 -6.99 2.49 11.49
C TYR A 186 -8.50 2.58 11.21
N ARG A 187 -9.03 1.63 10.45
CA ARG A 187 -10.47 1.54 10.17
C ARG A 187 -11.10 0.58 11.16
N ASP A 188 -11.59 1.10 12.29
CA ASP A 188 -12.14 0.34 13.42
C ASP A 188 -13.00 -0.84 12.98
N GLU A 189 -13.93 -0.63 12.04
CA GLU A 189 -14.90 -1.64 11.61
C GLU A 189 -14.25 -2.86 10.93
N ARG A 190 -13.06 -2.68 10.35
CA ARG A 190 -12.31 -3.73 9.66
C ARG A 190 -11.27 -4.40 10.55
N VAL A 191 -10.86 -3.79 11.65
CA VAL A 191 -9.80 -4.34 12.53
C VAL A 191 -10.09 -5.78 12.97
N PRO A 192 -11.29 -6.15 13.45
CA PRO A 192 -11.57 -7.53 13.87
C PRO A 192 -11.35 -8.58 12.78
N GLU A 193 -11.87 -8.33 11.58
CA GLU A 193 -11.73 -9.23 10.43
C GLU A 193 -10.26 -9.32 9.97
N LEU A 194 -9.58 -8.17 9.87
CA LEU A 194 -8.20 -8.10 9.40
C LEU A 194 -7.24 -8.75 10.40
N VAL A 195 -7.43 -8.54 11.70
CA VAL A 195 -6.65 -9.24 12.74
C VAL A 195 -6.89 -10.74 12.68
N ALA A 196 -8.14 -11.19 12.54
CA ALA A 196 -8.44 -12.62 12.41
C ALA A 196 -7.71 -13.23 11.21
N LEU A 197 -7.70 -12.54 10.06
CA LEU A 197 -6.95 -12.95 8.87
C LEU A 197 -5.44 -13.06 9.16
N GLN A 198 -4.83 -12.04 9.78
CA GLN A 198 -3.39 -12.08 10.06
C GLN A 198 -3.01 -13.18 11.06
N ARG A 199 -3.84 -13.40 12.08
CA ARG A 199 -3.63 -14.47 13.06
C ARG A 199 -3.75 -15.86 12.42
N ALA A 200 -4.73 -16.07 11.53
CA ALA A 200 -4.83 -17.31 10.78
C ALA A 200 -3.59 -17.56 9.89
N ARG A 201 -3.01 -16.52 9.28
CA ARG A 201 -1.73 -16.64 8.53
C ARG A 201 -0.54 -16.99 9.43
N LEU A 202 -0.50 -16.45 10.64
CA LEU A 202 0.53 -16.81 11.62
C LEU A 202 0.42 -18.28 12.05
N GLU A 203 -0.80 -18.78 12.24
CA GLU A 203 -1.05 -20.20 12.54
C GLU A 203 -0.71 -21.12 11.35
N GLU A 204 -1.03 -20.69 10.12
CA GLU A 204 -0.68 -21.39 8.88
C GLU A 204 0.85 -21.62 8.81
N LEU A 205 1.66 -20.58 9.06
CA LEU A 205 3.14 -20.69 9.06
C LEU A 205 3.69 -21.79 9.99
N LEU A 206 3.00 -22.11 11.09
CA LEU A 206 3.43 -23.17 12.01
C LEU A 206 2.94 -24.56 11.61
N THR A 207 1.84 -24.63 10.86
CA THR A 207 1.14 -25.87 10.51
C THR A 207 1.44 -26.35 9.10
N GLU A 208 1.96 -25.47 8.24
CA GLU A 208 2.23 -25.75 6.84
C GLU A 208 3.30 -26.85 6.68
N THR A 209 2.98 -27.82 5.83
CA THR A 209 3.92 -28.86 5.42
C THR A 209 4.79 -28.31 4.31
N VAL A 210 6.10 -28.25 4.53
CA VAL A 210 7.05 -27.85 3.48
C VAL A 210 6.99 -28.86 2.34
N ASP A 211 6.68 -28.37 1.15
CA ASP A 211 6.85 -29.06 -0.12
C ASP A 211 8.17 -28.58 -0.76
N PRO A 212 9.27 -29.33 -0.58
CA PRO A 212 10.57 -28.91 -1.09
C PRO A 212 10.68 -29.03 -2.62
N ASP A 213 9.67 -29.60 -3.29
CA ASP A 213 9.56 -29.67 -4.75
C ASP A 213 8.69 -28.55 -5.33
N GLY A 214 7.89 -27.88 -4.49
CA GLY A 214 6.97 -26.82 -4.88
C GLY A 214 7.59 -25.42 -4.97
N ASP A 215 8.86 -25.27 -4.57
CA ASP A 215 9.61 -24.02 -4.69
C ASP A 215 9.88 -23.66 -6.17
N LEU A 216 10.18 -22.39 -6.47
CA LEU A 216 10.49 -21.96 -7.85
C LEU A 216 11.86 -22.46 -8.32
N GLU A 217 12.80 -22.66 -7.40
CA GLU A 217 14.17 -23.08 -7.69
C GLU A 217 14.57 -24.31 -6.86
N PRO A 218 13.84 -25.44 -6.97
CA PRO A 218 14.03 -26.59 -6.09
C PRO A 218 15.41 -27.24 -6.25
N TRP A 219 16.12 -27.00 -7.35
CA TRP A 219 17.50 -27.47 -7.53
C TRP A 219 18.49 -26.78 -6.57
N GLU A 220 18.17 -25.59 -6.04
CA GLU A 220 18.97 -24.91 -5.00
C GLU A 220 18.34 -25.05 -3.61
N THR A 221 17.01 -25.02 -3.51
CA THR A 221 16.31 -24.87 -2.23
C THR A 221 15.84 -26.19 -1.61
N ARG A 222 15.64 -27.26 -2.40
CA ARG A 222 15.03 -28.52 -1.91
C ARG A 222 15.72 -29.10 -0.68
N SER A 223 17.03 -29.31 -0.75
CA SER A 223 17.81 -29.88 0.36
C SER A 223 17.81 -28.94 1.56
N LEU A 224 18.00 -27.65 1.32
CA LEU A 224 18.03 -26.61 2.36
C LEU A 224 16.71 -26.56 3.14
N LEU A 225 15.58 -26.48 2.42
CA LEU A 225 14.24 -26.42 3.01
C LEU A 225 13.93 -27.69 3.80
N SER A 226 14.23 -28.86 3.22
CA SER A 226 13.96 -30.15 3.89
C SER A 226 14.75 -30.31 5.19
N GLU A 227 16.03 -29.90 5.19
CA GLU A 227 16.93 -30.06 6.33
C GLU A 227 16.71 -29.00 7.42
N MET A 228 16.51 -27.74 7.02
CA MET A 228 16.48 -26.61 7.96
C MET A 228 15.09 -26.33 8.52
N TRP A 229 14.01 -26.63 7.79
CA TRP A 229 12.66 -26.25 8.19
C TRP A 229 12.27 -26.71 9.61
N PRO A 230 12.52 -27.96 10.03
CA PRO A 230 12.15 -28.41 11.38
C PRO A 230 12.80 -27.58 12.49
N ALA A 231 14.05 -27.13 12.27
CA ALA A 231 14.77 -26.28 13.21
C ALA A 231 14.29 -24.83 13.14
N GLN A 232 14.14 -24.26 11.94
CA GLN A 232 13.68 -22.89 11.72
C GLN A 232 12.27 -22.66 12.26
N ARG A 233 11.34 -23.61 12.06
CA ARG A 233 9.98 -23.53 12.58
C ARG A 233 9.95 -23.31 14.10
N ARG A 234 10.81 -24.01 14.85
CA ARG A 234 10.93 -23.82 16.31
C ARG A 234 11.46 -22.45 16.69
N LEU A 235 12.33 -21.87 15.86
CA LEU A 235 12.87 -20.52 16.08
C LEU A 235 11.85 -19.43 15.73
N LEU A 236 10.87 -19.72 14.86
CA LEU A 236 9.79 -18.80 14.49
C LEU A 236 8.70 -18.71 15.56
N GLU A 237 8.46 -19.78 16.32
CA GLU A 237 7.36 -19.88 17.29
C GLU A 237 7.31 -18.69 18.28
N PRO A 238 8.40 -18.30 18.99
CA PRO A 238 8.34 -17.14 19.90
C PRO A 238 8.01 -15.84 19.18
N ARG A 239 8.46 -15.69 17.93
CA ARG A 239 8.22 -14.49 17.13
C ARG A 239 6.77 -14.42 16.66
N ILE A 240 6.18 -15.57 16.35
CA ILE A 240 4.78 -15.71 15.97
C ILE A 240 3.87 -15.41 17.17
N GLU A 241 4.19 -15.95 18.35
CA GLU A 241 3.46 -15.64 19.59
C GLU A 241 3.50 -14.15 19.94
N GLU A 242 4.67 -13.49 19.79
CA GLU A 242 4.80 -12.05 20.01
C GLU A 242 3.98 -11.24 19.00
N ALA A 243 3.94 -11.67 17.73
CA ALA A 243 3.15 -11.03 16.69
C ALA A 243 1.64 -11.17 16.97
N ASP A 244 1.18 -12.36 17.35
CA ASP A 244 -0.20 -12.63 17.76
C ASP A 244 -0.62 -11.77 18.96
N ALA A 245 0.24 -11.65 19.97
CA ALA A 245 -0.02 -10.82 21.15
C ALA A 245 -0.22 -9.34 20.79
N ARG A 246 0.56 -8.80 19.86
CA ARG A 246 0.41 -7.41 19.37
C ARG A 246 -0.89 -7.20 18.61
N TYR A 247 -1.31 -8.18 17.80
CA TYR A 247 -2.61 -8.12 17.13
C TYR A 247 -3.79 -8.20 18.12
N ARG A 248 -3.66 -8.98 19.20
CA ARG A 248 -4.65 -9.00 20.29
C ARG A 248 -4.73 -7.65 21.01
N ALA A 249 -3.59 -7.04 21.32
CA ALA A 249 -3.56 -5.70 21.92
C ALA A 249 -4.27 -4.65 21.05
N LEU A 250 -4.08 -4.70 19.73
CA LEU A 250 -4.79 -3.82 18.79
C LEU A 250 -6.32 -4.03 18.83
N LEU A 251 -6.79 -5.27 19.01
CA LEU A 251 -8.24 -5.53 19.17
C LEU A 251 -8.80 -4.93 20.45
N GLU A 252 -8.04 -5.00 21.55
CA GLU A 252 -8.43 -4.43 22.84
C GLU A 252 -8.52 -2.90 22.74
N GLU A 253 -7.51 -2.25 22.14
CA GLU A 253 -7.47 -0.80 21.90
C GLU A 253 -8.69 -0.29 21.10
N VAL A 254 -9.06 -0.98 20.03
CA VAL A 254 -10.24 -0.64 19.22
C VAL A 254 -11.54 -0.93 19.96
N GLY A 255 -11.57 -1.98 20.78
CA GLY A 255 -12.71 -2.30 21.64
C GLY A 255 -12.99 -1.23 22.70
N ASP A 256 -11.94 -0.67 23.29
CA ASP A 256 -12.02 0.42 24.26
C ASP A 256 -12.41 1.75 23.62
N SER A 257 -11.90 2.05 22.43
CA SER A 257 -12.21 3.29 21.69
C SER A 257 -13.68 3.42 21.27
N ARG A 258 -14.42 2.31 21.26
CA ARG A 258 -15.85 2.24 20.92
C ARG A 258 -16.80 2.36 22.11
N ARG A 259 -16.29 2.24 23.34
CA ARG A 259 -17.06 2.35 24.57
C ARG A 259 -17.17 3.80 25.03
#